data_AF-D3FSP7-F1
#
_entry.id   AF-D3FSP7-F1
#
_cell.length_a   1.000
_cell.length_b   1.000
_cell.length_c   1.000
_cell.angle_alpha   90.00
_cell.angle_beta   90.00
_cell.angle_gamma   90.00
#
_symmetry.space_group_name_H-M   'P 1'
#
loop_
_entity.id
_entity.type
_entity.pdbx_description
1 polymer ?
#
loop_
_entity_poly.entity_id
_entity_poly.type
_entity_poly.pdbx_seq_one_letter_code
_entity_poly.pdbx_strand_id
1 'polypeptide(L)' 'MYRKWKASLISLAILFQVLTIIFAFIDITLALTTLALNILSFIGVLIVFIIERNKEKEEEIDYDDSDY' A
#
# COMPACT_ATOMS: atom_id res chain seq x y z
N MET A 1 0.28 -12.67 -8.31
CA MET A 1 -0.69 -11.58 -8.60
C MET A 1 -0.45 -10.36 -7.70
N TYR A 2 -0.18 -10.55 -6.40
CA TYR A 2 0.06 -9.49 -5.40
C TYR A 2 1.20 -8.51 -5.73
N ARG A 3 2.32 -8.97 -6.33
CA ARG A 3 3.41 -8.08 -6.80
C ARG A 3 2.94 -6.93 -7.69
N LYS A 4 1.99 -7.17 -8.60
CA LYS A 4 1.46 -6.13 -9.50
C LYS A 4 0.55 -5.15 -8.75
N TRP A 5 -0.30 -5.66 -7.87
CA TRP A 5 -1.17 -4.84 -7.02
C TRP A 5 -0.38 -3.97 -6.05
N LYS A 6 0.64 -4.54 -5.42
CA LYS A 6 1.60 -3.84 -4.56
C LYS A 6 2.30 -2.71 -5.30
N ALA A 7 2.88 -3.00 -6.47
CA ALA A 7 3.54 -1.98 -7.28
C ALA A 7 2.56 -0.87 -7.69
N SER A 8 1.33 -1.23 -8.09
CA SER A 8 0.30 -0.24 -8.45
C SER A 8 -0.12 0.64 -7.27
N LEU A 9 -0.29 0.07 -6.08
CA LEU A 9 -0.68 0.80 -4.87
C LEU A 9 0.46 1.71 -4.37
N ILE A 10 1.71 1.24 -4.46
CA ILE A 10 2.88 2.07 -4.13
C ILE A 10 2.99 3.24 -5.11
N SER A 11 2.89 2.99 -6.41
CA SER A 11 2.90 4.05 -7.42
C SER A 11 1.77 5.06 -7.20
N LEU A 12 0.57 4.58 -6.83
CA LEU A 12 -0.58 5.43 -6.53
C LEU A 12 -0.36 6.28 -5.27
N ALA A 13 0.21 5.69 -4.22
CA ALA A 13 0.56 6.41 -2.99
C ALA A 13 1.58 7.53 -3.29
N ILE A 14 2.64 7.21 -4.03
CA ILE A 14 3.66 8.20 -4.44
C ILE A 14 3.01 9.33 -5.26
N LEU A 15 2.13 9.00 -6.19
CA LEU A 15 1.42 9.98 -7.01
C LEU A 15 0.58 10.94 -6.16
N PHE A 16 -0.21 10.41 -5.22
CA PHE A 16 -0.97 11.27 -4.30
C PHE A 16 -0.08 12.10 -3.38
N GLN A 17 1.10 11.59 -3.01
CA GLN A 17 2.06 12.34 -2.20
C GLN A 17 2.62 13.54 -2.96
N VAL A 18 3.01 13.34 -4.22
CA VAL A 18 3.47 14.42 -5.11
C VAL A 18 2.36 15.44 -5.34
N LEU A 19 1.13 14.99 -5.62
CA LEU A 19 -0.02 15.88 -5.78
C LEU A 19 -0.30 16.70 -4.51
N THR A 20 -0.20 16.08 -3.34
CA THR A 20 -0.38 16.78 -2.06
C THR A 20 0.65 17.90 -1.88
N ILE A 21 1.92 17.64 -2.20
CA ILE A 21 2.98 18.65 -2.13
C ILE A 21 2.70 19.78 -3.13
N ILE A 22 2.29 19.48 -4.36
CA ILE A 22 1.98 20.49 -5.38
C ILE A 22 0.80 21.35 -4.93
N PHE A 23 -0.30 20.73 -4.49
CA PHE A 23 -1.50 21.46 -4.09
C PHE A 23 -1.33 22.21 -2.77
N ALA A 24 -0.40 21.82 -1.90
CA ALA A 24 -0.08 22.57 -0.68
C ALA A 24 0.30 24.04 -0.94
N PHE A 25 0.82 24.35 -2.14
CA PHE A 25 1.17 25.71 -2.55
C PHE A 25 0.11 26.41 -3.40
N ILE A 26 -0.95 25.71 -3.81
CA ILE A 26 -1.98 26.22 -4.74
C ILE A 26 -3.31 26.40 -4.00
N ASP A 27 -3.82 25.34 -3.38
CA ASP A 27 -5.14 25.33 -2.76
C ASP A 27 -5.16 24.33 -1.59
N ILE A 28 -5.47 24.85 -0.39
CA ILE A 28 -5.43 24.06 0.83
C ILE A 28 -6.53 22.99 0.89
N THR A 29 -7.67 23.20 0.24
CA THR A 29 -8.77 22.23 0.18
C THR A 29 -8.37 21.04 -0.69
N LEU A 30 -7.75 21.30 -1.84
CA LEU A 30 -7.19 20.26 -2.72
C LEU A 30 -6.01 19.54 -2.06
N ALA A 31 -5.17 20.26 -1.29
CA ALA A 31 -4.09 19.65 -0.53
C ALA A 31 -4.63 18.68 0.54
N LEU A 32 -5.66 19.08 1.30
CA LEU A 32 -6.25 18.22 2.34
C LEU A 32 -6.95 16.98 1.74
N THR A 33 -7.63 17.12 0.62
CA THR A 33 -8.28 15.98 -0.06
C THR A 33 -7.24 15.01 -0.64
N THR A 34 -6.19 15.52 -1.30
CA THR A 34 -5.10 14.67 -1.80
C THR A 34 -4.28 14.03 -0.69
N LEU A 35 -4.12 14.70 0.45
CA LEU A 35 -3.51 14.15 1.67
C LEU A 35 -4.34 12.98 2.22
N ALA A 36 -5.67 13.14 2.32
CA ALA A 36 -6.55 12.07 2.79
C ALA A 36 -6.49 10.84 1.87
N LEU A 37 -6.46 11.05 0.55
CA LEU A 37 -6.29 9.98 -0.44
C LEU A 37 -4.91 9.32 -0.34
N ASN A 38 -3.85 10.09 -0.07
CA ASN A 38 -2.52 9.56 0.16
C ASN A 38 -2.49 8.63 1.38
N ILE A 39 -3.08 9.05 2.51
CA ILE A 39 -3.19 8.24 3.73
C ILE A 39 -3.97 6.95 3.44
N LEU A 40 -5.10 7.04 2.73
CA LEU A 40 -5.90 5.87 2.36
C LEU A 40 -5.09 4.89 1.50
N SER A 41 -4.34 5.40 0.51
CA SER A 41 -3.48 4.57 -0.34
C SER A 41 -2.35 3.92 0.46
N PHE A 42 -1.79 4.64 1.44
CA PHE A 42 -0.74 4.11 2.30
C PHE A 42 -1.25 2.98 3.20
N ILE A 43 -2.46 3.11 3.76
CA ILE A 43 -3.13 2.03 4.49
C ILE A 43 -3.31 0.81 3.58
N GLY A 44 -3.73 1.02 2.32
CA GLY A 44 -3.84 -0.07 1.34
C GLY A 44 -2.51 -0.80 1.10
N VAL A 45 -1.40 -0.06 1.00
CA VAL A 45 -0.06 -0.65 0.89
C VAL A 45 0.27 -1.49 2.12
N LEU A 46 0.04 -0.97 3.34
CA LEU A 46 0.29 -1.71 4.58
C LEU A 46 -0.49 -3.02 4.65
N ILE A 47 -1.78 -3.00 4.29
CA ILE A 47 -2.63 -4.20 4.29
C ILE A 47 -2.05 -5.26 3.34
N VAL A 48 -1.66 -4.88 2.12
CA VAL A 48 -1.06 -5.83 1.17
C VAL A 48 0.23 -6.43 1.72
N PHE A 49 1.08 -5.62 2.36
CA PHE A 49 2.30 -6.12 3.00
C PHE A 49 2.02 -7.09 4.16
N ILE A 50 1.00 -6.82 4.98
CA ILE A 50 0.61 -7.71 6.08
C ILE A 50 0.08 -9.03 5.54
N ILE A 51 -0.74 -9.00 4.48
CA ILE A 51 -1.27 -10.21 3.84
C ILE A 51 -0.13 -11.04 3.23
N GLU A 52 0.81 -10.40 2.52
CA GLU A 52 1.99 -11.08 1.99
C GLU A 52 2.80 -11.75 3.12
N ARG A 53 3.05 -11.04 4.21
CA ARG A 53 3.78 -11.56 5.38
C ARG A 53 3.07 -12.76 6.03
N ASN A 54 1.74 -12.72 6.14
CA ASN A 54 0.99 -13.83 6.74
C ASN A 54 0.99 -15.06 5.84
N LYS A 55 0.92 -14.88 4.52
CA LYS A 55 1.00 -16.00 3.56
C LYS A 55 2.37 -16.66 3.55
N GLU A 56 3.44 -15.88 3.62
CA GLU A 56 4.81 -16.44 3.74
C GLU A 56 4.93 -17.32 4.99
N LYS A 57 4.34 -16.91 6.11
CA LYS A 57 4.30 -17.72 7.33
C LYS A 57 3.42 -18.97 7.21
N GLU A 58 2.32 -18.89 6.48
CA GLU A 58 1.41 -20.02 6.28
C GLU A 58 2.04 -21.07 5.37
N GLU A 59 2.76 -20.65 4.30
CA GLU A 59 3.57 -21.55 3.48
C GLU A 59 4.69 -22.22 4.28
N GLU A 60 5.38 -21.50 5.19
CA GLU A 60 6.40 -22.12 6.05
C GLU A 60 5.83 -23.20 6.99
N ILE A 61 4.57 -23.11 7.41
CA ILE A 61 3.93 -24.09 8.30
C ILE A 61 3.43 -25.32 7.52
N ASP A 62 2.87 -25.12 6.32
CA ASP A 62 2.37 -26.21 5.46
C ASP A 62 3.50 -27.13 4.97
N TYR A 63 4.68 -26.57 4.70
CA TYR A 63 5.86 -27.37 4.35
C TYR A 63 6.36 -28.27 5.50
N ASP A 64 6.22 -27.84 6.76
CA ASP A 64 6.65 -28.62 7.94
C ASP A 64 5.65 -29.74 8.30
N ASP A 65 4.37 -29.61 7.93
CA ASP A 65 3.33 -30.62 8.16
C ASP A 65 3.19 -31.64 7.00
N SER A 66 3.83 -31.37 5.85
CA SER A 66 3.79 -32.25 4.67
C SER A 66 4.86 -33.36 4.64
N ASP A 67 5.75 -33.40 5.65
CA ASP A 67 6.85 -34.37 5.78
C ASP A 67 6.51 -35.56 6.72
N TYR A 68 5.22 -35.92 6.84
CA TYR A 68 4.75 -37.18 7.44
C TYR A 68 3.79 -37.97 6.54
#